data_AF-A0A6H9LLW2-F1
#
_entry.id   AF-A0A6H9LLW2-F1
#
_cell.length_a   1.000
_cell.length_b   1.000
_cell.length_c   1.000
_cell.angle_alpha   90.00
_cell.angle_beta   90.00
_cell.angle_gamma   90.00
#
_symmetry.space_group_name_H-M   'P 1'
#
loop_
_entity.id
_entity.type
_entity.pdbx_description
1 polymer ?
#
loop_
_entity_poly.entity_id
_entity_poly.type
_entity_poly.pdbx_seq_one_letter_code
_entity_poly.pdbx_strand_id
1 'polypeptide(L)'
;MATYGLAEVEFKLKKFDEAKSKFQDFTIVYPEHELIPKAQEYIEKSALKSGIKAFEANEFTKAKERFDQFKTEFPNSDKIDKVDDYLKKLSAMPETTAEESNDNS
;
A
#
# COMPACT_ATOMS: atom_id res chain seq x y z
N MET A 1 -22.53 2.17 -11.17
CA MET A 1 -21.62 1.76 -12.26
C MET A 1 -20.53 2.81 -12.55
N ALA A 2 -19.83 3.34 -11.55
CA ALA A 2 -18.71 4.28 -11.77
C ALA A 2 -17.67 4.27 -10.62
N THR A 3 -17.51 3.15 -9.92
CA THR A 3 -16.59 3.06 -8.77
C THR A 3 -15.12 3.11 -9.20
N TYR A 4 -14.75 2.47 -10.32
CA TYR A 4 -13.38 2.47 -10.83
C TYR A 4 -12.89 3.88 -11.22
N GLY A 5 -13.69 4.63 -11.99
CA GLY A 5 -13.32 5.99 -12.40
C GLY A 5 -13.19 6.96 -11.22
N LEU A 6 -14.07 6.82 -10.22
CA LEU A 6 -13.95 7.59 -8.98
C LEU A 6 -12.68 7.22 -8.21
N ALA A 7 -12.38 5.92 -8.08
CA ALA A 7 -11.18 5.44 -7.42
C ALA A 7 -9.89 5.98 -8.09
N GLU A 8 -9.84 6.06 -9.43
CA GLU A 8 -8.71 6.67 -10.14
C GLU A 8 -8.58 8.17 -9.85
N VAL A 9 -9.69 8.89 -9.72
CA VAL A 9 -9.67 10.31 -9.33
C VAL A 9 -9.15 10.45 -7.89
N GLU A 10 -9.65 9.65 -6.96
CA GLU A 10 -9.22 9.66 -5.56
C GLU A 10 -7.72 9.31 -5.42
N PHE A 11 -7.25 8.34 -6.20
CA PHE A 11 -5.84 8.01 -6.28
C PHE A 11 -4.99 9.22 -6.73
N LYS A 12 -5.43 9.95 -7.75
CA LYS A 12 -4.78 11.19 -8.20
C LYS A 12 -4.84 12.30 -7.16
N LEU A 13 -5.91 12.36 -6.36
CA LEU A 13 -6.07 13.28 -5.23
C LEU A 13 -5.26 12.89 -3.99
N LYS A 14 -4.40 11.85 -4.07
CA LYS A 14 -3.62 11.31 -2.94
C LYS A 14 -4.49 10.80 -1.78
N LYS A 15 -5.74 10.43 -2.07
CA LYS A 15 -6.69 9.78 -1.16
C LYS A 15 -6.56 8.27 -1.31
N PHE A 16 -5.40 7.74 -0.93
CA PHE A 16 -5.05 6.35 -1.22
C PHE A 16 -5.92 5.32 -0.48
N ASP A 17 -6.32 5.59 0.76
CA ASP A 17 -7.22 4.71 1.52
C ASP A 17 -8.62 4.62 0.88
N GLU A 18 -9.23 5.76 0.53
CA GLU A 18 -10.53 5.79 -0.16
C GLU A 18 -10.43 5.08 -1.53
N ALA A 19 -9.39 5.40 -2.30
CA ALA A 19 -9.15 4.77 -3.60
C ALA A 19 -9.02 3.24 -3.49
N LYS A 20 -8.19 2.75 -2.55
CA LYS A 20 -8.02 1.31 -2.27
C LYS A 20 -9.38 0.66 -2.02
N SER A 21 -10.19 1.22 -1.11
CA SER A 21 -11.49 0.67 -0.76
C SER A 21 -12.43 0.60 -1.96
N LYS A 22 -12.47 1.64 -2.80
CA LYS A 22 -13.30 1.66 -4.01
C LYS A 22 -12.85 0.65 -5.06
N PHE A 23 -11.54 0.46 -5.23
CA PHE A 23 -11.03 -0.58 -6.12
C PHE A 23 -11.33 -1.99 -5.57
N GLN A 24 -11.22 -2.21 -4.25
CA GLN A 24 -11.59 -3.49 -3.63
C GLN A 24 -13.08 -3.79 -3.83
N ASP A 25 -13.94 -2.82 -3.58
CA ASP A 25 -15.38 -2.94 -3.83
C ASP A 25 -15.66 -3.27 -5.30
N PHE A 26 -14.96 -2.61 -6.24
CA PHE A 26 -15.04 -2.94 -7.67
C PHE A 26 -14.68 -4.40 -7.94
N THR A 27 -13.64 -4.93 -7.29
CA THR A 27 -13.24 -6.34 -7.48
C THR A 27 -14.23 -7.35 -6.91
N ILE A 28 -14.99 -6.96 -5.89
CA ILE A 28 -16.04 -7.78 -5.27
C ILE A 28 -17.33 -7.73 -6.10
N VAL A 29 -17.71 -6.53 -6.56
CA VAL A 29 -18.95 -6.31 -7.31
C VAL A 29 -18.83 -6.79 -8.77
N TYR A 30 -17.64 -6.71 -9.36
CA TYR A 30 -17.41 -7.02 -10.78
C TYR A 30 -16.26 -8.03 -11.02
N PRO A 31 -16.26 -9.22 -10.39
CA PRO A 31 -15.12 -10.14 -10.37
C PRO A 31 -14.68 -10.67 -11.75
N GLU A 32 -15.55 -10.67 -12.76
CA GLU A 32 -15.25 -11.13 -14.12
C GLU A 32 -14.93 -9.99 -15.11
N HIS A 33 -14.82 -8.75 -14.62
CA HIS A 33 -14.58 -7.60 -15.49
C HIS A 33 -13.11 -7.56 -15.98
N GLU A 34 -12.90 -7.17 -17.23
CA GLU A 34 -11.55 -7.02 -17.82
C GLU A 34 -10.61 -6.07 -17.06
N LEU A 35 -11.16 -5.16 -16.23
CA LEU A 35 -10.40 -4.19 -15.45
C LEU A 35 -9.99 -4.72 -14.07
N ILE A 36 -10.36 -5.94 -13.71
CA ILE A 36 -10.00 -6.57 -12.43
C ILE A 36 -8.48 -6.62 -12.20
N PRO A 37 -7.65 -7.14 -13.13
CA PRO A 37 -6.20 -7.11 -12.94
C PRO A 37 -5.67 -5.67 -12.76
N LYS A 38 -6.27 -4.70 -13.46
CA LYS A 38 -5.89 -3.30 -13.33
C LYS A 38 -6.31 -2.71 -11.99
N ALA A 39 -7.51 -3.02 -11.50
CA ALA A 39 -8.00 -2.62 -10.18
C ALA A 39 -7.12 -3.20 -9.07
N GLN A 40 -6.75 -4.49 -9.15
CA GLN A 40 -5.79 -5.13 -8.26
C GLN A 40 -4.45 -4.37 -8.25
N GLU A 41 -3.92 -4.03 -9.42
CA GLU A 41 -2.69 -3.25 -9.51
C GLU A 41 -2.80 -1.89 -8.80
N TYR A 42 -3.95 -1.21 -8.94
CA TYR A 42 -4.23 0.04 -8.28
C TYR A 42 -4.45 -0.09 -6.77
N ILE A 43 -5.05 -1.17 -6.28
CA ILE A 43 -5.19 -1.47 -4.84
C ILE A 43 -3.80 -1.50 -4.20
N GLU A 44 -2.90 -2.28 -4.79
CA GLU A 44 -1.52 -2.37 -4.32
C GLU A 44 -0.79 -1.02 -4.43
N LYS A 45 -0.91 -0.32 -5.58
CA LYS A 45 -0.29 1.01 -5.75
C LYS A 45 -0.79 2.00 -4.69
N SER A 46 -2.08 1.93 -4.34
CA SER A 46 -2.69 2.78 -3.33
C SER A 46 -2.13 2.46 -1.95
N ALA A 47 -2.09 1.18 -1.57
CA ALA A 47 -1.52 0.75 -0.30
C ALA A 47 -0.06 1.17 -0.15
N LEU A 48 0.78 0.93 -1.17
CA LEU A 48 2.18 1.37 -1.21
C LEU A 48 2.30 2.90 -1.05
N LYS A 49 1.54 3.66 -1.86
CA LYS A 49 1.60 5.13 -1.80
C LYS A 49 1.07 5.70 -0.49
N SER A 50 0.12 5.03 0.18
CA SER A 50 -0.34 5.42 1.51
C SER A 50 0.81 5.35 2.53
N GLY A 51 1.58 4.25 2.51
CA GLY A 51 2.80 4.10 3.32
C GLY A 51 3.88 5.13 2.98
N ILE A 52 4.15 5.35 1.69
CA ILE A 52 5.13 6.36 1.24
C ILE A 52 4.72 7.75 1.69
N LYS A 53 3.43 8.11 1.58
CA LYS A 53 2.93 9.41 2.04
C LYS A 53 3.14 9.60 3.54
N ALA A 54 2.91 8.56 4.34
CA ALA A 54 3.20 8.61 5.78
C ALA A 54 4.70 8.77 6.05
N PHE A 55 5.56 8.08 5.29
CA PHE A 55 7.01 8.22 5.36
C PHE A 55 7.46 9.65 5.03
N GLU A 56 6.95 10.23 3.94
CA GLU A 56 7.23 11.63 3.53
C GLU A 56 6.69 12.64 4.56
N ALA A 57 5.60 12.29 5.26
CA ALA A 57 5.03 13.09 6.34
C ALA A 57 5.81 12.97 7.67
N ASN A 58 6.93 12.24 7.71
CA ASN A 58 7.69 11.89 8.92
C ASN A 58 6.87 11.07 9.95
N GLU A 59 5.74 10.49 9.53
CA GLU A 59 4.93 9.58 10.35
C GLU A 59 5.49 8.15 10.24
N PHE A 60 6.73 7.94 10.68
CA PHE A 60 7.48 6.70 10.49
C PHE A 60 6.79 5.46 11.08
N THR A 61 6.14 5.60 12.24
CA THR A 61 5.34 4.53 12.85
C THR A 61 4.21 4.07 11.93
N LYS A 62 3.41 5.02 11.43
CA LYS A 62 2.32 4.71 10.50
C LYS A 62 2.86 4.17 9.18
N ALA A 63 3.98 4.71 8.68
CA ALA A 63 4.60 4.21 7.47
C ALA A 63 4.98 2.73 7.61
N LYS A 64 5.65 2.37 8.71
CA LYS A 64 6.02 0.98 9.04
C LYS A 64 4.79 0.08 9.07
N GLU A 65 3.74 0.47 9.81
CA GLU A 65 2.50 -0.30 9.88
C GLU A 65 1.83 -0.50 8.51
N ARG A 66 1.77 0.56 7.68
CA ARG A 66 1.17 0.50 6.34
C ARG A 66 1.97 -0.42 5.41
N PHE A 67 3.29 -0.40 5.52
CA PHE A 67 4.19 -1.28 4.78
C PHE A 67 4.10 -2.73 5.25
N ASP A 68 3.98 -2.97 6.55
CA ASP A 68 3.80 -4.31 7.11
C ASP A 68 2.46 -4.94 6.70
N GLN A 69 1.38 -4.16 6.78
CA GLN A 69 0.08 -4.54 6.23
C GLN A 69 0.15 -4.84 4.74
N PHE A 70 0.92 -4.07 3.96
CA PHE A 70 1.11 -4.34 2.54
C PHE A 70 1.73 -5.72 2.31
N LYS A 71 2.77 -6.09 3.08
CA LYS A 71 3.41 -7.42 2.96
C LYS A 71 2.45 -8.56 3.32
N THR A 72 1.58 -8.31 4.31
CA THR A 72 0.57 -9.29 4.74
C THR A 72 -0.57 -9.44 3.73
N GLU A 73 -1.09 -8.34 3.18
CA GLU A 73 -2.19 -8.36 2.21
C GLU A 73 -1.73 -8.77 0.80
N PHE A 74 -0.50 -8.42 0.40
CA PHE A 74 0.01 -8.60 -0.97
C PHE A 74 1.40 -9.26 -1.02
N PRO A 75 1.59 -10.45 -0.42
CA PRO A 75 2.91 -11.08 -0.28
C PRO A 75 3.61 -11.43 -1.60
N ASN A 76 2.86 -11.58 -2.70
CA ASN A 76 3.38 -11.86 -4.04
C ASN A 76 3.42 -10.64 -4.97
N SER A 77 3.26 -9.42 -4.44
CA SER A 77 3.32 -8.21 -5.26
C SER A 77 4.75 -7.88 -5.69
N ASP A 78 4.93 -7.49 -6.95
CA ASP A 78 6.19 -6.90 -7.44
C ASP A 78 6.62 -5.63 -6.67
N LYS A 79 5.72 -5.04 -5.87
CA LYS A 79 5.99 -3.86 -5.06
C LYS A 79 6.58 -4.20 -3.69
N ILE A 80 6.59 -5.47 -3.28
CA ILE A 80 7.17 -5.92 -2.00
C ILE A 80 8.62 -5.45 -1.86
N ASP A 81 9.40 -5.54 -2.94
CA ASP A 81 10.81 -5.12 -2.95
C ASP A 81 10.97 -3.64 -2.57
N LYS A 82 10.09 -2.78 -3.09
CA LYS A 82 10.05 -1.35 -2.71
C LYS A 82 9.64 -1.17 -1.25
N VAL A 83 8.63 -1.91 -0.80
CA VAL A 83 8.17 -1.84 0.60
C VAL A 83 9.30 -2.21 1.56
N ASP A 84 10.06 -3.24 1.23
CA ASP A 84 11.19 -3.70 2.03
C ASP A 84 12.31 -2.66 2.10
N ASP A 85 12.63 -2.00 0.98
CA ASP A 85 13.59 -0.89 0.95
C ASP A 85 13.16 0.27 1.87
N TYR A 86 11.87 0.63 1.87
CA TYR A 86 11.36 1.66 2.79
C TYR A 86 11.38 1.20 4.26
N LEU A 87 11.03 -0.05 4.57
CA LEU A 87 11.12 -0.61 5.92
C LEU A 87 12.56 -0.65 6.44
N LYS A 88 13.52 -0.96 5.56
CA LYS A 88 14.94 -0.91 5.87
C LYS A 88 15.42 0.51 6.15
N LYS A 89 14.94 1.49 5.37
CA LYS A 89 15.21 2.91 5.64
C LYS A 89 14.62 3.36 6.96
N LEU A 90 13.39 2.96 7.28
CA LEU A 90 12.70 3.25 8.54
C LEU A 90 13.47 2.70 9.75
N SER A 91 13.92 1.45 9.68
CA SER A 91 14.70 0.82 10.76
C SER A 91 16.10 1.42 10.92
N ALA A 92 16.66 2.04 9.89
CA ALA A 92 17.93 2.76 9.95
C ALA A 92 17.81 4.18 10.55
N MET A 93 16.59 4.70 10.76
CA MET A 93 16.39 6.02 11.35
C MET A 93 16.47 5.96 12.89
N PRO A 94 17.26 6.84 13.54
CA PRO A 94 17.54 6.75 14.98
C PRO A 94 16.30 6.96 15.88
N GLU A 95 15.24 7.59 15.37
CA GLU A 95 13.99 7.85 16.11
C GLU A 95 13.02 6.65 16.15
N THR A 96 13.30 5.54 15.43
CA THR A 96 12.39 4.38 15.34
C THR A 96 12.99 3.11 15.95
N THR A 97 13.87 3.28 16.95
CA THR A 97 14.50 2.16 17.67
C THR A 97 13.51 1.50 18.64
N ALA A 98 12.59 0.71 18.09
CA ALA A 98 11.93 -0.38 18.79
C ALA A 98 11.56 -1.45 17.75
N GLU A 99 12.32 -2.55 17.79
CA GLU A 99 11.91 -3.92 17.42
C GLU A 99 11.65 -4.17 15.90
N GLU A 100 12.32 -5.04 15.15
CA GLU A 100 13.18 -6.18 15.46
C GLU A 100 14.25 -6.30 14.36
N SER A 101 15.49 -6.46 14.81
CA SER A 101 16.39 -7.43 14.20
C SER A 101 15.84 -8.83 14.48
N ASN A 102 15.44 -9.56 13.45
CA ASN A 102 15.51 -11.02 13.46
C ASN A 102 15.71 -11.50 12.02
N ASP A 103 16.94 -11.32 11.59
CA ASP A 103 17.65 -12.33 10.83
C ASP A 103 17.41 -13.69 11.50
N ASN A 104 16.80 -14.64 10.79
CA ASN A 104 16.94 -16.03 11.16
C ASN A 104 17.01 -16.90 9.90
N SER A 105 18.28 -17.14 9.53
CA SER A 105 18.88 -18.36 8.96
C SER A 105 18.29 -18.98 7.69
#